data_AF-Q8I1A2-F1
#
_entry.id   AF-Q8I1A2-F1
#
_cell.length_a   1.000
_cell.length_b   1.000
_cell.length_c   1.000
_cell.angle_alpha   90.00
_cell.angle_beta   90.00
_cell.angle_gamma   90.00
#
_symmetry.space_group_name_H-M   'P 1'
#
loop_
_entity.id
_entity.type
_entity.pdbx_description
1 polymer ?
#
loop_
_entity_poly.entity_id
_entity_poly.type
_entity_poly.pdbx_seq_one_letter_code
_entity_poly.pdbx_strand_id
1 'polypeptide(L)'
;DIVAGIRRKNAGNFNLINAHNLEDDGVFLLAGTNFNRGEVLRSVTAPAKDTLKPLTNFVGNKQIVRESLYDAKRDLLITGGESGIISIWTPDAGSTINSSKLKSKSIAAKKHKSTPY
;
A
#
# COMPACT_ATOMS: atom_id res chain seq x y z
N ASP A 1 17.01 10.17 1.41
CA ASP A 1 17.12 11.08 0.25
C ASP A 1 16.00 10.79 -0.74
N ILE A 2 14.86 11.47 -0.58
CA ILE A 2 13.59 11.18 -1.28
C ILE A 2 13.72 11.41 -2.80
N VAL A 3 14.64 12.30 -3.20
CA VAL A 3 14.90 12.66 -4.59
C VAL A 3 15.55 11.51 -5.36
N ALA A 4 16.36 10.68 -4.71
CA ALA A 4 17.03 9.53 -5.35
C ALA A 4 16.02 8.47 -5.83
N GLY A 5 14.94 8.25 -5.09
CA GLY A 5 13.85 7.35 -5.48
C GLY A 5 12.93 7.90 -6.59
N ILE A 6 12.90 9.23 -6.77
CA ILE A 6 12.10 9.92 -7.80
C ILE A 6 12.80 9.92 -9.16
N ARG A 7 14.12 9.80 -9.18
CA ARG A 7 14.91 9.86 -10.42
C ARG A 7 14.61 8.62 -11.26
N ARG A 8 13.96 8.81 -12.42
CA ARG A 8 13.71 7.80 -13.48
C ARG A 8 15.05 7.21 -13.97
N LYS A 9 15.70 6.36 -13.17
CA LYS A 9 16.88 5.60 -13.58
C LYS A 9 16.52 4.19 -14.02
N ASN A 10 15.38 3.67 -13.59
CA ASN A 10 14.88 2.37 -14.02
C ASN A 10 13.34 2.37 -14.02
N ALA A 11 12.74 2.27 -15.20
CA ALA A 11 11.27 2.28 -15.37
C ALA A 11 10.58 1.11 -14.65
N GLY A 12 11.30 0.00 -14.39
CA GLY A 12 10.78 -1.16 -13.66
C GLY A 12 10.59 -0.94 -12.15
N ASN A 13 10.95 0.23 -11.62
CA ASN A 13 10.78 0.54 -10.21
C ASN A 13 9.44 1.20 -9.88
N PHE A 14 8.62 1.60 -10.86
CA PHE A 14 7.31 2.21 -10.61
C PHE A 14 6.22 1.30 -11.14
N ASN A 15 5.26 0.95 -10.30
CA ASN A 15 4.11 0.14 -10.68
C ASN A 15 2.84 0.91 -10.37
N LEU A 16 1.93 0.97 -11.35
CA LEU A 16 0.55 1.32 -11.07
C LEU A 16 -0.08 0.13 -10.36
N ILE A 17 -0.61 0.37 -9.16
CA ILE A 17 -1.23 -0.68 -8.35
C ILE A 17 -2.69 -0.82 -8.74
N ASN A 18 -3.44 0.30 -8.72
CA ASN A 18 -4.84 0.28 -9.11
C ASN A 18 -5.36 1.71 -9.40
N ALA A 19 -6.51 1.75 -10.08
CA ALA A 19 -7.31 2.94 -10.31
C ALA A 19 -8.67 2.77 -9.62
N HIS A 20 -9.10 3.79 -8.87
CA HIS A 20 -10.35 3.80 -8.13
C HIS A 20 -11.17 5.02 -8.53
N ASN A 21 -12.49 4.91 -8.51
CA ASN A 21 -13.36 6.06 -8.78
C ASN A 21 -13.63 6.81 -7.47
N LEU A 22 -13.56 8.14 -7.52
CA LEU A 22 -14.01 9.02 -6.44
C LEU A 22 -15.52 9.29 -6.58
N GLU A 23 -16.14 9.84 -5.53
CA GLU A 23 -17.56 10.26 -5.58
C GLU A 23 -17.81 11.39 -6.59
N ASP A 24 -16.83 12.29 -6.80
CA ASP A 24 -16.93 13.43 -7.71
C ASP A 24 -16.60 13.10 -9.18
N ASP A 25 -16.83 11.85 -9.61
CA ASP A 25 -16.57 11.37 -10.99
C ASP A 25 -15.08 11.48 -11.43
N GLY A 26 -14.18 11.69 -10.46
CA GLY A 26 -12.74 11.70 -10.66
C GLY A 26 -12.13 10.31 -10.51
N VAL A 27 -10.91 10.12 -11.03
CA VAL A 27 -10.14 8.88 -10.86
C VAL A 27 -9.01 9.08 -9.85
N PHE A 28 -8.89 8.16 -8.89
CA PHE A 28 -7.80 8.04 -7.94
C PHE A 28 -6.86 6.94 -8.40
N LEU A 29 -5.62 7.29 -8.68
CA LEU A 29 -4.57 6.37 -9.10
C LEU A 29 -3.63 6.13 -7.94
N LEU A 30 -3.42 4.86 -7.60
CA LEU A 30 -2.43 4.45 -6.61
C LEU A 30 -1.20 3.89 -7.33
N ALA A 31 -0.04 4.52 -7.11
CA ALA A 31 1.24 4.09 -7.66
C ALA A 31 2.22 3.76 -6.54
N GLY A 32 2.88 2.62 -6.67
CA GLY A 32 3.92 2.16 -5.75
C GLY A 32 5.27 2.12 -6.44
N THR A 33 6.32 1.98 -5.63
CA THR A 33 7.65 1.70 -6.15
C THR A 33 8.21 0.41 -5.59
N ASN A 34 8.99 -0.36 -6.36
CA ASN A 34 9.76 -1.48 -5.82
C ASN A 34 11.02 -1.02 -5.03
N PHE A 35 11.29 0.29 -5.03
CA PHE A 35 12.42 0.86 -4.32
C PHE A 35 12.23 0.72 -2.80
N ASN A 36 13.30 0.37 -2.10
CA ASN A 36 13.32 0.13 -0.66
C ASN A 36 12.17 -0.76 -0.14
N ARG A 37 11.89 -1.89 -0.82
CA ARG A 37 10.82 -2.86 -0.46
C ARG A 37 9.41 -2.27 -0.45
N GLY A 38 9.09 -1.30 -1.30
CA GLY A 38 7.71 -0.79 -1.38
C GLY A 38 7.39 0.37 -0.46
N GLU A 39 8.38 0.94 0.23
CA GLU A 39 8.15 2.03 1.20
C GLU A 39 7.49 3.26 0.60
N VAL A 40 7.71 3.52 -0.69
CA VAL A 40 7.13 4.66 -1.38
C VAL A 40 5.83 4.26 -2.05
N LEU A 41 4.73 4.76 -1.50
CA LEU A 41 3.39 4.64 -2.05
C LEU A 41 2.82 6.06 -2.23
N ARG A 42 2.33 6.36 -3.43
CA ARG A 42 1.78 7.68 -3.78
C ARG A 42 0.45 7.56 -4.47
N SER A 43 -0.40 8.54 -4.24
CA SER A 43 -1.64 8.70 -4.97
C SER A 43 -1.66 9.96 -5.82
N VAL A 44 -2.39 9.87 -6.92
CA VAL A 44 -2.63 10.96 -7.86
C VAL A 44 -4.12 10.96 -8.17
N THR A 45 -4.75 12.12 -8.20
CA THR A 45 -6.13 12.25 -8.71
C THR A 45 -6.11 12.80 -10.12
N ALA A 46 -7.04 12.32 -10.94
CA ALA A 46 -7.37 12.84 -12.25
C ALA A 46 -8.80 13.41 -12.18
N PRO A 47 -8.98 14.69 -11.77
CA PRO A 47 -10.23 15.40 -12.03
C PRO A 47 -10.44 15.51 -13.54
N ALA A 48 -11.70 15.60 -13.98
CA ALA A 48 -12.21 15.42 -15.35
C ALA A 48 -11.68 16.36 -16.47
N LYS A 49 -10.42 16.83 -16.40
CA LYS A 49 -9.77 17.63 -17.44
C LYS A 49 -8.25 17.54 -17.30
N ASP A 50 -7.62 16.67 -18.10
CA ASP A 50 -6.18 16.60 -18.47
C ASP A 50 -5.12 16.94 -17.41
N THR A 51 -5.44 16.86 -16.13
CA THR A 51 -4.58 17.30 -15.05
C THR A 51 -4.50 16.22 -14.01
N LEU A 52 -3.29 15.71 -13.82
CA LEU A 52 -2.96 14.79 -12.74
C LEU A 52 -2.47 15.62 -11.54
N LYS A 53 -3.20 15.55 -10.43
CA LYS A 53 -2.84 16.24 -9.19
C LYS A 53 -2.30 15.22 -8.18
N PRO A 54 -1.08 15.41 -7.64
CA PRO A 54 -0.61 14.54 -6.55
C PRO A 54 -1.52 14.72 -5.33
N LEU A 55 -2.00 13.62 -4.76
CA LEU A 55 -2.92 13.67 -3.61
C LEU A 55 -2.18 13.43 -2.30
N THR A 56 -1.54 12.26 -2.14
CA THR A 56 -0.97 11.86 -0.86
C THR A 56 0.25 10.98 -1.05
N ASN A 57 1.24 11.18 -0.18
CA ASN A 57 2.36 10.25 -0.01
C ASN A 57 2.07 9.39 1.23
N PHE A 58 1.88 8.10 1.03
CA PHE A 58 1.64 7.14 2.10
C PHE A 58 2.98 6.66 2.65
N VAL A 59 3.44 7.31 3.72
CA VAL A 59 4.72 7.02 4.39
C VAL A 59 4.51 5.93 5.45
N GLY A 60 5.44 4.98 5.54
CA GLY A 60 5.39 3.92 6.56
C GLY A 60 4.93 2.56 6.04
N ASN A 61 4.69 2.43 4.74
CA ASN A 61 4.48 1.14 4.11
C ASN A 61 5.78 0.29 4.20
N LYS A 62 5.66 -1.00 4.50
CA LYS A 62 6.83 -1.90 4.71
C LYS A 62 6.88 -3.06 3.72
N GLN A 63 6.08 -2.97 2.66
CA GLN A 63 5.95 -4.04 1.67
C GLN A 63 5.66 -3.48 0.28
N ILE A 64 5.93 -4.29 -0.72
CA ILE A 64 5.50 -3.99 -2.09
C ILE A 64 4.00 -4.27 -2.19
N VAL A 65 3.22 -3.22 -2.42
CA VAL A 65 1.76 -3.32 -2.61
C VAL A 65 1.48 -3.86 -4.00
N ARG A 66 0.59 -4.85 -4.08
CA ARG A 66 0.14 -5.51 -5.31
C ARG A 66 -1.30 -5.19 -5.64
N GLU A 67 -2.11 -4.95 -4.62
CA GLU A 67 -3.53 -4.66 -4.77
C GLU A 67 -3.97 -3.57 -3.80
N SER A 68 -4.96 -2.80 -4.21
CA SER A 68 -5.62 -1.84 -3.35
C SER A 68 -7.11 -1.80 -3.60
N LEU A 69 -7.86 -1.46 -2.56
CA LEU A 69 -9.30 -1.25 -2.56
C LEU A 69 -9.57 0.10 -1.92
N TYR A 70 -10.34 0.94 -2.59
CA TYR A 70 -10.75 2.24 -2.07
C TYR A 70 -12.26 2.29 -1.90
N ASP A 71 -12.71 2.70 -0.72
CA ASP A 71 -14.12 2.98 -0.43
C ASP A 71 -14.31 4.50 -0.36
N ALA A 72 -14.86 5.08 -1.42
CA ALA A 72 -15.07 6.52 -1.54
C ALA A 72 -16.06 7.06 -0.49
N LYS A 73 -17.04 6.25 -0.03
CA LYS A 73 -18.04 6.69 0.96
C LYS A 73 -17.46 6.89 2.36
N ARG A 74 -16.36 6.19 2.66
CA ARG A 74 -15.70 6.17 3.97
C ARG A 74 -14.31 6.78 3.94
N ASP A 75 -13.88 7.26 2.78
CA ASP A 75 -12.52 7.69 2.46
C ASP A 75 -11.45 6.74 3.02
N LEU A 76 -11.63 5.44 2.75
CA LEU A 76 -10.80 4.37 3.29
C LEU A 76 -10.05 3.66 2.17
N LEU A 77 -8.73 3.66 2.26
CA LEU A 77 -7.86 2.93 1.34
C LEU A 77 -7.27 1.70 2.03
N ILE A 78 -7.52 0.53 1.49
CA ILE A 78 -6.94 -0.73 1.93
C ILE A 78 -5.88 -1.14 0.90
N THR A 79 -4.70 -1.52 1.35
CA THR A 79 -3.61 -1.97 0.49
C THR A 79 -3.05 -3.31 0.96
N GLY A 80 -2.86 -4.25 0.04
CA GLY A 80 -2.30 -5.58 0.26
C GLY A 80 -1.10 -5.85 -0.65
N GLY A 81 -0.19 -6.71 -0.23
CA GLY A 81 1.11 -6.85 -0.89
C GLY A 81 1.86 -8.13 -0.53
N GLU A 82 3.10 -8.22 -1.01
CA GLU A 82 3.90 -9.45 -1.00
C GLU A 82 4.30 -9.95 0.38
N SER A 83 4.32 -9.07 1.38
CA SER A 83 4.65 -9.46 2.76
C SER A 83 3.44 -9.97 3.55
N GLY A 84 2.26 -10.04 2.92
CA GLY A 84 1.02 -10.45 3.58
C GLY A 84 0.50 -9.46 4.63
N ILE A 85 0.95 -8.20 4.60
CA ILE A 85 0.45 -7.14 5.48
C ILE A 85 -0.74 -6.48 4.78
N ILE A 86 -1.79 -6.19 5.55
CA ILE A 86 -2.91 -5.38 5.10
C ILE A 86 -2.79 -4.03 5.81
N SER A 87 -2.54 -2.97 5.05
CA SER A 87 -2.49 -1.61 5.57
C SER A 87 -3.81 -0.91 5.26
N ILE A 88 -4.34 -0.20 6.25
CA ILE A 88 -5.56 0.59 6.13
C ILE A 88 -5.16 2.05 6.33
N TRP A 89 -5.52 2.88 5.36
CA TRP A 89 -5.24 4.31 5.35
C TRP A 89 -6.56 5.07 5.46
N THR A 90 -6.61 6.02 6.39
CA THR A 90 -7.73 6.94 6.58
C THR A 90 -7.20 8.37 6.67
N PRO A 91 -7.98 9.38 6.24
CA PRO A 91 -7.58 10.78 6.33
C PRO A 91 -7.30 11.24 7.77
N ASP A 92 -7.95 10.63 8.77
CA ASP A 92 -7.79 10.93 10.19
C ASP A 92 -6.61 10.20 10.89
N ALA A 93 -5.82 9.42 10.16
CA ALA A 93 -4.73 8.60 10.73
C ALA A 93 -3.52 9.40 11.25
N GLY A 94 -3.65 10.71 11.45
CA GLY A 94 -2.68 11.52 12.20
C GLY A 94 -2.67 11.26 13.71
N SER A 95 -3.64 10.50 14.25
CA SER A 95 -3.73 10.17 15.68
C SER A 95 -3.65 8.66 15.91
N THR A 96 -2.44 8.19 16.25
CA THR A 96 -2.11 7.03 17.09
C THR A 96 -3.06 5.83 17.10
N ILE A 97 -2.65 4.71 16.51
CA ILE A 97 -2.83 3.39 17.16
C ILE A 97 -1.57 2.54 16.94
N ASN A 98 -0.78 2.41 18.01
CA ASN A 98 0.17 1.31 18.18
C ASN A 98 -0.60 -0.02 18.13
N SER A 99 -0.61 -0.70 16.99
CA SER A 99 -1.19 -2.05 16.85
C SER A 99 -0.22 -3.11 17.38
N SER A 100 0.25 -2.97 18.62
CA SER A 100 0.96 -4.03 19.35
C SER A 100 -0.01 -5.09 19.88
N LYS A 101 -0.91 -5.63 19.04
CA LYS A 101 -1.76 -6.77 19.42
C LYS A 101 -2.40 -7.54 18.27
N LEU A 102 -1.61 -7.90 17.27
CA LEU A 102 -1.90 -9.09 16.46
C LEU A 102 -0.92 -10.18 16.86
N LYS A 103 -1.18 -10.81 18.01
CA LYS A 103 -0.62 -12.14 18.28
C LYS A 103 -1.34 -13.11 17.35
N SER A 104 -0.74 -13.40 16.19
CA SER A 104 -1.06 -14.65 15.53
C SER A 104 -0.65 -15.76 16.51
N LYS A 105 -1.62 -16.47 17.06
CA LYS A 105 -1.35 -17.81 17.58
C LYS A 105 -0.89 -18.60 16.35
N SER A 106 0.42 -18.76 16.19
CA SER A 106 0.94 -19.83 15.38
C SER A 106 0.33 -21.10 15.94
N ILE A 107 -0.60 -21.70 15.19
CA ILE A 107 -0.96 -23.09 15.44
C ILE A 107 0.36 -23.82 15.27
N ALA A 108 0.89 -24.31 16.39
CA ALA A 108 2.16 -25.02 16.45
C ALA A 108 2.21 -25.99 15.27
N ALA A 109 3.18 -25.76 14.37
CA ALA A 109 3.52 -26.74 13.35
C ALA A 109 3.68 -28.08 14.07
N LYS A 110 2.79 -29.04 13.75
CA LYS A 110 2.89 -30.39 14.28
C LYS A 110 4.31 -30.86 13.98
N LYS A 111 5.13 -31.03 15.03
CA LYS A 111 6.47 -31.62 14.93
C LYS A 111 6.30 -32.97 14.22
N HIS A 112 6.81 -33.07 13.00
CA HIS A 112 6.97 -34.36 12.33
C HIS A 112 7.95 -35.16 13.21
N LYS A 113 7.43 -36.16 13.93
CA LYS A 113 8.29 -37.12 14.63
C LYS A 113 8.92 -37.99 13.55
N SER A 114 10.24 -37.91 13.41
CA SER A 114 11.02 -38.95 12.75
C SER A 114 10.86 -40.23 13.57
N THR A 115 10.22 -41.25 13.00
CA THR A 115 10.24 -42.61 13.54
C THR A 115 11.47 -43.32 12.98
N PRO A 116 12.31 -43.96 13.83
CA PRO A 116 13.37 -44.82 13.35
C PRO A 116 12.79 -46.21 13.04
N TYR A 117 13.07 -46.69 11.83
CA TYR A 117 13.29 -48.11 11.60
C TYR A 117 14.52 -48.22 10.71
#